data_AF-A0A484BW06-F1
#
_entry.id   AF-A0A484BW06-F1
#
_cell.length_a   1.000
_cell.length_b   1.000
_cell.length_c   1.000
_cell.angle_alpha   90.00
_cell.angle_beta   90.00
_cell.angle_gamma   90.00
#
_symmetry.space_group_name_H-M   'P 1'
#
loop_
_entity.id
_entity.type
_entity.pdbx_description
1 polymer ?
#
loop_
_entity_poly.entity_id
_entity_poly.type
_entity_poly.pdbx_seq_one_letter_code
_entity_poly.pdbx_strand_id
1 'polypeptide(L)'
;MKRRSQTKAQATKEVDKKSKEKIGALTLDQFSSDVIWQLASQYWSPETKDKHLPYNADIIERIYADEISSGKSSARRINMLEFSQYLEQYLWPNYKRKSATHAHLMSIVIMANEKFRERVEVWNVFEQLPEEYPGFFRHVLESCLPDQATKQNKSTMRERTALLMFLNHCFNSMEIELCREQAKRLVSLSMWHCLQPRRREQELREVPEWRKYWKRLQKKEKENAKPDVMWERHFMQNLIVDFLHILERIPLEGELNSNVVHYCERFLEFIIDLEALLPTRRFFNTVLDDCHLIVRAIMSPLVRREEGKLFGQRSYE
;
A
#
# COMPACT_ATOMS: atom_id res chain seq x y z
N MET A 1 75.06 2.47 28.61
CA MET A 1 75.86 1.28 28.22
C MET A 1 74.89 0.15 27.88
N LYS A 2 75.03 -0.50 26.72
CA LYS A 2 74.06 -1.41 26.07
C LYS A 2 74.04 -2.83 26.68
N ARG A 3 72.88 -3.52 26.51
CA ARG A 3 72.64 -4.93 26.03
C ARG A 3 71.63 -5.68 26.92
N ARG A 4 70.43 -6.03 26.38
CA ARG A 4 70.00 -7.33 25.79
C ARG A 4 69.95 -8.46 26.83
N SER A 5 68.98 -9.37 26.90
CA SER A 5 67.85 -9.77 26.05
C SER A 5 67.07 -10.88 26.77
N GLN A 6 65.81 -11.05 26.34
CA GLN A 6 64.80 -12.03 26.73
C GLN A 6 65.24 -13.51 26.72
N THR A 7 64.67 -14.34 27.62
CA THR A 7 64.07 -15.65 27.27
C THR A 7 63.21 -16.21 28.43
N LYS A 8 62.21 -17.04 28.10
CA LYS A 8 61.21 -17.78 28.92
C LYS A 8 59.90 -17.00 29.13
N ALA A 9 58.71 -17.52 28.82
CA ALA A 9 58.28 -18.90 28.60
C ALA A 9 57.04 -18.92 27.67
N GLN A 10 57.05 -19.81 26.69
CA GLN A 10 55.86 -20.29 25.99
C GLN A 10 55.45 -21.61 26.67
N ALA A 11 54.29 -21.62 27.32
CA ALA A 11 53.32 -22.72 27.36
C ALA A 11 52.30 -22.48 28.48
N THR A 12 51.07 -22.09 28.11
CA THR A 12 49.79 -22.74 28.46
C THR A 12 48.62 -21.75 28.57
N LYS A 13 47.48 -22.27 28.08
CA LYS A 13 46.07 -21.86 28.28
C LYS A 13 45.41 -21.10 27.13
N GLU A 14 44.90 -21.93 26.21
CA GLU A 14 43.60 -21.76 25.57
C GLU A 14 42.53 -21.33 26.60
N VAL A 15 41.85 -20.22 26.31
CA VAL A 15 40.44 -20.01 26.68
C VAL A 15 39.79 -19.20 25.54
N ASP A 16 38.81 -19.82 24.90
CA ASP A 16 37.67 -19.27 24.18
C ASP A 16 37.75 -17.84 23.65
N LYS A 17 37.86 -17.73 22.32
CA LYS A 17 37.32 -16.60 21.57
C LYS A 17 36.47 -17.10 20.41
N LYS A 18 35.28 -17.61 20.75
CA LYS A 18 34.14 -17.61 19.82
C LYS A 18 33.83 -16.15 19.46
N SER A 19 34.34 -15.72 18.32
CA SER A 19 33.90 -14.49 17.66
C SER A 19 32.42 -14.62 17.34
N LYS A 20 31.62 -13.75 17.96
CA LYS A 20 30.21 -13.52 17.66
C LYS A 20 30.02 -13.38 16.14
N GLU A 21 29.51 -14.43 15.51
CA GLU A 21 28.94 -14.34 14.17
C GLU A 21 27.76 -13.37 14.21
N LYS A 22 27.85 -12.34 13.37
CA LYS A 22 26.74 -11.43 13.10
C LYS A 22 25.60 -12.25 12.49
N ILE A 23 24.48 -12.30 13.19
CA ILE A 23 23.18 -12.67 12.65
C ILE A 23 22.90 -11.75 11.46
N GLY A 24 22.99 -12.26 10.22
CA GLY A 24 22.46 -11.54 9.05
C GLY A 24 23.27 -11.53 7.74
N ALA A 25 24.45 -12.15 7.65
CA ALA A 25 25.13 -12.29 6.35
C ALA A 25 24.94 -13.72 5.82
N LEU A 26 24.02 -13.90 4.87
CA LEU A 26 23.96 -15.14 4.08
C LEU A 26 25.23 -15.28 3.24
N THR A 27 25.80 -16.47 3.21
CA THR A 27 26.83 -16.82 2.24
C THR A 27 26.20 -16.93 0.84
N LEU A 28 26.95 -16.61 -0.22
CA LEU A 28 26.49 -16.69 -1.62
C LEU A 28 25.88 -18.06 -1.97
N ASP A 29 26.35 -19.14 -1.32
CA ASP A 29 25.86 -20.50 -1.51
C ASP A 29 24.45 -20.75 -0.93
N GLN A 30 24.08 -20.03 0.13
CA GLN A 30 22.72 -20.08 0.68
C GLN A 30 21.75 -19.23 -0.15
N PHE A 31 22.24 -18.24 -0.89
CA PHE A 31 21.44 -17.45 -1.83
C PHE A 31 21.11 -18.22 -3.11
N SER A 32 22.09 -18.92 -3.69
CA SER A 32 21.92 -19.64 -4.96
C SER A 32 21.03 -20.89 -4.85
N SER A 33 20.92 -21.46 -3.65
CA SER A 33 20.04 -22.60 -3.37
C SER A 33 18.58 -22.21 -3.08
N ASP A 34 18.28 -20.91 -2.98
CA ASP A 34 16.94 -20.44 -2.66
C ASP A 34 15.98 -20.50 -3.86
N VAL A 35 14.72 -20.89 -3.61
CA VAL A 35 13.68 -21.01 -4.63
C VAL A 35 13.43 -19.69 -5.37
N ILE A 36 13.43 -18.54 -4.68
CA ILE A 36 13.22 -17.23 -5.31
C ILE A 36 14.37 -16.93 -6.27
N TRP A 37 15.60 -17.22 -5.88
CA TRP A 37 16.78 -16.94 -6.72
C TRP A 37 16.84 -17.85 -7.95
N GLN A 38 16.47 -19.12 -7.78
CA GLN A 38 16.35 -20.07 -8.90
C GLN A 38 15.27 -19.62 -9.89
N LEU A 39 14.10 -19.21 -9.40
CA LEU A 39 13.04 -18.67 -10.25
C LEU A 39 13.49 -17.37 -10.94
N ALA A 40 14.15 -16.46 -10.22
CA ALA A 40 14.67 -15.24 -10.79
C ALA A 40 15.62 -15.53 -11.96
N SER A 41 16.59 -16.42 -11.75
CA SER A 41 17.56 -16.84 -12.77
C SER A 41 16.91 -17.51 -14.00
N GLN A 42 15.71 -18.08 -13.84
CA GLN A 42 15.00 -18.75 -14.94
C GLN A 42 14.10 -17.81 -15.73
N TYR A 43 13.65 -16.71 -15.14
CA TYR A 43 12.52 -15.95 -15.70
C TYR A 43 12.75 -14.43 -15.82
N TRP A 44 13.51 -13.79 -14.93
CA TRP A 44 13.56 -12.31 -14.89
C TRP A 44 14.88 -11.67 -14.46
N SER A 45 15.84 -12.42 -13.91
CA SER A 45 17.10 -11.85 -13.45
C SER A 45 17.89 -11.24 -14.63
N PRO A 46 18.39 -10.00 -14.52
CA PRO A 46 19.15 -9.36 -15.58
C PRO A 46 20.39 -10.16 -16.02
N GLU A 47 21.00 -10.91 -15.10
CA GLU A 47 22.22 -11.68 -15.33
C GLU A 47 22.02 -12.89 -16.27
N THR A 48 20.79 -13.39 -16.37
CA THR A 48 20.45 -14.63 -17.09
C THR A 48 19.55 -14.40 -18.29
N LYS A 49 19.42 -13.15 -18.75
CA LYS A 49 18.45 -12.70 -19.76
C LYS A 49 18.39 -13.57 -21.02
N ASP A 50 19.53 -14.02 -21.51
CA ASP A 50 19.62 -14.84 -22.73
C ASP A 50 19.07 -16.27 -22.60
N LYS A 51 18.82 -16.72 -21.36
CA LYS A 51 18.37 -18.09 -21.04
C LYS A 51 16.99 -18.12 -20.39
N HIS A 52 16.27 -17.00 -20.38
CA HIS A 52 14.97 -16.93 -19.74
C HIS A 52 13.95 -17.83 -20.43
N LEU A 53 13.17 -18.52 -19.62
CA LEU A 53 11.97 -19.21 -20.06
C LEU A 53 10.89 -18.20 -20.45
N PRO A 54 9.91 -18.59 -21.28
CA PRO A 54 8.77 -17.74 -21.59
C PRO A 54 8.01 -17.30 -20.33
N TYR A 55 7.36 -16.15 -20.41
CA TYR A 55 6.51 -15.64 -19.32
C TYR A 55 5.46 -16.68 -18.90
N ASN A 56 5.29 -16.83 -17.59
CA ASN A 56 4.31 -17.73 -17.00
C ASN A 56 3.63 -17.08 -15.78
N ALA A 57 2.33 -16.80 -15.91
CA ALA A 57 1.53 -16.18 -14.85
C ALA A 57 1.44 -17.05 -13.59
N ASP A 58 1.55 -18.38 -13.70
CA ASP A 58 1.47 -19.30 -12.56
C ASP A 58 2.64 -19.12 -11.58
N ILE A 59 3.76 -18.58 -12.05
CA ILE A 59 4.90 -18.24 -11.18
C ILE A 59 4.52 -17.14 -10.20
N ILE A 60 3.73 -16.16 -10.64
CA ILE A 60 3.26 -15.07 -9.78
C ILE A 60 2.31 -15.63 -8.71
N GLU A 61 1.38 -16.50 -9.10
CA GLU A 61 0.47 -17.18 -8.16
C GLU A 61 1.24 -17.97 -7.11
N ARG A 62 2.22 -18.76 -7.54
CA ARG A 62 3.05 -19.58 -6.65
C ARG A 62 3.86 -18.72 -5.68
N ILE A 63 4.56 -17.69 -6.17
CA ILE A 63 5.33 -16.77 -5.32
C ILE A 63 4.40 -16.08 -4.33
N TYR A 64 3.23 -15.65 -4.79
CA TYR A 64 2.27 -14.99 -3.92
C TYR A 64 1.78 -15.91 -2.80
N ALA A 65 1.34 -17.13 -3.14
CA ALA A 65 0.82 -18.09 -2.16
C ALA A 65 1.91 -18.56 -1.18
N ASP A 66 3.06 -18.98 -1.71
CA ASP A 66 4.09 -19.66 -0.92
C ASP A 66 5.00 -18.69 -0.17
N GLU A 67 5.32 -17.52 -0.76
CA GLU A 67 6.38 -16.63 -0.28
C GLU A 67 5.87 -15.31 0.31
N ILE A 68 4.76 -14.78 -0.22
CA ILE A 68 4.23 -13.45 0.16
C ILE A 68 3.06 -13.56 1.15
N SER A 69 2.11 -14.47 0.90
CA SER A 69 0.86 -14.59 1.65
C SER A 69 0.95 -15.62 2.78
N SER A 70 1.79 -16.64 2.63
CA SER A 70 1.97 -17.66 3.66
C SER A 70 2.40 -17.03 5.00
N GLY A 71 2.03 -17.64 6.12
CA GLY A 71 2.46 -17.22 7.47
C GLY A 71 3.99 -17.24 7.69
N LYS A 72 4.77 -17.67 6.67
CA LYS A 72 6.23 -17.60 6.61
C LYS A 72 6.75 -16.36 5.89
N SER A 73 5.86 -15.50 5.37
CA SER A 73 6.15 -14.21 4.77
C SER A 73 6.88 -13.32 5.78
N SER A 74 8.19 -13.37 5.67
CA SER A 74 9.12 -12.58 6.46
C SER A 74 9.64 -11.45 5.59
N ALA A 75 10.02 -10.33 6.21
CA ALA A 75 10.70 -9.24 5.52
C ALA A 75 11.86 -9.76 4.64
N ARG A 76 12.52 -10.85 5.07
CA ARG A 76 13.54 -11.54 4.27
C ARG A 76 13.06 -12.01 2.89
N ARG A 77 11.89 -12.64 2.76
CA ARG A 77 11.40 -13.14 1.44
C ARG A 77 11.07 -11.98 0.50
N ILE A 78 10.45 -10.92 1.03
CA ILE A 78 10.15 -9.71 0.26
C ILE A 78 11.44 -9.02 -0.18
N ASN A 79 12.44 -8.89 0.70
CA ASN A 79 13.74 -8.35 0.33
C ASN A 79 14.41 -9.16 -0.78
N MET A 80 14.31 -10.50 -0.74
CA MET A 80 14.87 -11.34 -1.82
C MET A 80 14.19 -11.10 -3.16
N LEU A 81 12.86 -10.93 -3.18
CA LEU A 81 12.13 -10.56 -4.40
C LEU A 81 12.58 -9.18 -4.91
N GLU A 82 12.77 -8.22 -3.99
CA GLU A 82 13.22 -6.85 -4.32
C GLU A 82 14.62 -6.87 -4.94
N PHE A 83 15.58 -7.53 -4.28
CA PHE A 83 16.96 -7.66 -4.79
C PHE A 83 17.03 -8.34 -6.16
N SER A 84 16.10 -9.27 -6.44
CA SER A 84 16.00 -9.94 -7.74
C SER A 84 15.33 -9.10 -8.83
N GLN A 85 14.91 -7.86 -8.55
CA GLN A 85 14.17 -6.97 -9.44
C GLN A 85 12.83 -7.56 -9.93
N TYR A 86 12.12 -8.25 -9.03
CA TYR A 86 10.86 -8.94 -9.36
C TYR A 86 9.79 -7.98 -9.90
N LEU A 87 9.70 -6.77 -9.34
CA LEU A 87 8.72 -5.76 -9.77
C LEU A 87 9.01 -5.28 -11.20
N GLU A 88 10.25 -4.88 -11.45
CA GLU A 88 10.71 -4.24 -12.67
C GLU A 88 10.82 -5.21 -13.84
N GLN A 89 11.26 -6.45 -13.58
CA GLN A 89 11.59 -7.40 -14.64
C GLN A 89 10.49 -8.43 -14.90
N TYR A 90 9.60 -8.68 -13.94
CA TYR A 90 8.59 -9.74 -14.10
C TYR A 90 7.14 -9.28 -13.86
N LEU A 91 6.88 -8.51 -12.81
CA LEU A 91 5.51 -8.14 -12.47
C LEU A 91 4.96 -7.07 -13.41
N TRP A 92 5.58 -5.89 -13.43
CA TRP A 92 5.03 -4.73 -14.13
C TRP A 92 5.02 -4.87 -15.66
N PRO A 93 6.10 -5.34 -16.32
CA PRO A 93 6.10 -5.51 -17.78
C PRO A 93 5.03 -6.48 -18.30
N ASN A 94 4.60 -7.43 -17.46
CA ASN A 94 3.59 -8.43 -17.80
C ASN A 94 2.21 -8.11 -17.24
N TYR A 95 2.02 -6.96 -16.58
CA TYR A 95 0.72 -6.58 -16.04
C TYR A 95 -0.22 -6.16 -17.17
N LYS A 96 -1.40 -6.78 -17.20
CA LYS A 96 -2.53 -6.38 -18.05
C LYS A 96 -3.82 -6.45 -17.26
N ARG A 97 -4.55 -5.34 -17.16
CA ARG A 97 -5.75 -5.26 -16.29
C ARG A 97 -6.76 -6.40 -16.55
N LYS A 98 -6.92 -6.81 -17.81
CA LYS A 98 -7.90 -7.82 -18.24
C LYS A 98 -7.61 -9.24 -17.73
N SER A 99 -6.35 -9.58 -17.52
CA SER A 99 -5.90 -10.93 -17.12
C SER A 99 -5.22 -10.96 -15.76
N ALA A 100 -4.92 -9.79 -15.17
CA ALA A 100 -4.25 -9.69 -13.89
C ALA A 100 -5.11 -10.29 -12.77
N THR A 101 -4.52 -11.21 -12.04
CA THR A 101 -5.12 -11.87 -10.89
C THR A 101 -4.92 -11.05 -9.61
N HIS A 102 -5.57 -11.49 -8.52
CA HIS A 102 -5.35 -10.91 -7.19
C HIS A 102 -3.88 -11.03 -6.75
N ALA A 103 -3.24 -12.17 -6.99
CA ALA A 103 -1.82 -12.39 -6.69
C ALA A 103 -0.92 -11.41 -7.44
N HIS A 104 -1.21 -11.15 -8.71
CA HIS A 104 -0.44 -10.20 -9.52
C HIS A 104 -0.58 -8.77 -9.00
N LEU A 105 -1.80 -8.32 -8.74
CA LEU A 105 -2.07 -7.02 -8.14
C LEU A 105 -1.35 -6.86 -6.80
N MET A 106 -1.56 -7.80 -5.89
CA MET A 106 -1.01 -7.72 -4.53
C MET A 106 0.50 -7.83 -4.52
N SER A 107 1.11 -8.64 -5.39
CA SER A 107 2.56 -8.69 -5.55
C SER A 107 3.12 -7.33 -5.95
N ILE A 108 2.52 -6.65 -6.94
CA ILE A 108 2.96 -5.30 -7.36
C ILE A 108 2.86 -4.31 -6.19
N VAL A 109 1.70 -4.28 -5.53
CA VAL A 109 1.44 -3.39 -4.38
C VAL A 109 2.45 -3.61 -3.25
N ILE A 110 2.73 -4.86 -2.90
CA ILE A 110 3.67 -5.20 -1.83
C ILE A 110 5.10 -4.83 -2.20
N MET A 111 5.55 -5.13 -3.44
CA MET A 111 6.88 -4.75 -3.89
C MET A 111 7.05 -3.23 -3.97
N ALA A 112 6.04 -2.50 -4.43
CA ALA A 112 6.08 -1.04 -4.48
C ALA A 112 6.18 -0.44 -3.06
N ASN A 113 5.35 -0.90 -2.12
CA ASN A 113 5.42 -0.47 -0.72
C ASN A 113 6.77 -0.79 -0.07
N GLU A 114 7.36 -1.95 -0.40
CA GLU A 114 8.69 -2.31 0.09
C GLU A 114 9.75 -1.33 -0.39
N LYS A 115 9.72 -0.94 -1.68
CA LYS A 115 10.64 0.08 -2.19
C LYS A 115 10.47 1.42 -1.49
N PHE A 116 9.23 1.85 -1.21
CA PHE A 116 8.99 3.05 -0.39
C PHE A 116 9.58 2.91 1.02
N ARG A 117 9.44 1.74 1.64
CA ARG A 117 10.01 1.42 2.97
C ARG A 117 11.53 1.56 2.98
N GLU A 118 12.19 1.08 1.93
CA GLU A 118 13.65 1.17 1.73
C GLU A 118 14.10 2.51 1.11
N ARG A 119 13.17 3.45 0.86
CA ARG A 119 13.41 4.77 0.25
C ARG A 119 14.04 4.70 -1.14
N VAL A 120 13.69 3.66 -1.88
CA VAL A 120 14.07 3.47 -3.28
C VAL A 120 13.02 4.13 -4.16
N GLU A 121 13.46 4.68 -5.29
CA GLU A 121 12.60 5.30 -6.27
C GLU A 121 11.70 4.23 -6.96
N VAL A 122 10.40 4.51 -7.08
CA VAL A 122 9.36 3.51 -7.45
C VAL A 122 8.67 3.86 -8.76
N TRP A 123 8.47 5.15 -9.03
CA TRP A 123 7.55 5.61 -10.09
C TRP A 123 8.12 5.39 -11.49
N ASN A 124 9.44 5.45 -11.67
CA ASN A 124 10.11 5.14 -12.94
C ASN A 124 9.75 3.75 -13.46
N VAL A 125 9.41 2.79 -12.59
CA VAL A 125 8.96 1.46 -13.02
C VAL A 125 7.62 1.56 -13.74
N PHE A 126 6.67 2.28 -13.14
CA PHE A 126 5.33 2.46 -13.71
C PHE A 126 5.36 3.31 -15.00
N GLU A 127 6.32 4.21 -15.13
CA GLU A 127 6.56 5.01 -16.34
C GLU A 127 7.05 4.18 -17.55
N GLN A 128 7.48 2.93 -17.35
CA GLN A 128 7.83 2.04 -18.48
C GLN A 128 6.61 1.54 -19.25
N LEU A 129 5.43 1.51 -18.60
CA LEU A 129 4.17 1.03 -19.19
C LEU A 129 2.98 1.91 -18.75
N PRO A 130 3.03 3.23 -19.03
CA PRO A 130 2.13 4.22 -18.45
C PRO A 130 0.66 3.99 -18.82
N GLU A 131 0.38 3.34 -19.96
CA GLU A 131 -0.96 3.04 -20.44
C GLU A 131 -1.71 2.00 -19.60
N GLU A 132 -0.99 1.11 -18.90
CA GLU A 132 -1.61 0.12 -18.00
C GLU A 132 -1.88 0.70 -16.60
N TYR A 133 -1.21 1.80 -16.23
CA TYR A 133 -1.32 2.41 -14.91
C TYR A 133 -2.75 2.82 -14.52
N PRO A 134 -3.57 3.46 -15.37
CA PRO A 134 -4.96 3.76 -15.02
C PRO A 134 -5.78 2.50 -14.71
N GLY A 135 -5.56 1.43 -15.48
CA GLY A 135 -6.20 0.13 -15.24
C GLY A 135 -5.75 -0.51 -13.93
N PHE A 136 -4.45 -0.48 -13.65
CA PHE A 136 -3.87 -0.94 -12.40
C PHE A 136 -4.40 -0.17 -11.19
N PHE A 137 -4.39 1.16 -11.26
CA PHE A 137 -4.90 2.01 -10.18
C PHE A 137 -6.37 1.73 -9.91
N ARG A 138 -7.19 1.57 -10.96
CA ARG A 138 -8.58 1.14 -10.81
C ARG A 138 -8.71 -0.21 -10.11
N HIS A 139 -7.85 -1.19 -10.43
CA HIS A 139 -7.80 -2.48 -9.75
C HIS A 139 -7.50 -2.34 -8.25
N VAL A 140 -6.55 -1.46 -7.88
CA VAL A 140 -6.23 -1.14 -6.48
C VAL A 140 -7.48 -0.59 -5.76
N LEU A 141 -8.16 0.41 -6.34
CA LEU A 141 -9.36 1.00 -5.73
C LEU A 141 -10.45 -0.05 -5.49
N GLU A 142 -10.72 -0.89 -6.50
CA GLU A 142 -11.73 -1.96 -6.39
C GLU A 142 -11.35 -2.99 -5.32
N SER A 143 -10.06 -3.23 -5.11
CA SER A 143 -9.57 -4.17 -4.10
C SER A 143 -9.54 -3.59 -2.67
N CYS A 144 -9.54 -2.25 -2.53
CA CYS A 144 -9.77 -1.57 -1.25
C CYS A 144 -11.23 -1.70 -0.79
N LEU A 145 -12.16 -1.79 -1.74
CA LEU A 145 -13.61 -1.89 -1.51
C LEU A 145 -14.18 -3.14 -2.21
N PRO A 146 -13.81 -4.35 -1.77
CA PRO A 146 -14.25 -5.57 -2.42
C PRO A 146 -15.78 -5.70 -2.33
N ASP A 147 -16.40 -6.09 -3.44
CA ASP A 147 -17.84 -6.31 -3.51
C ASP A 147 -18.26 -7.43 -2.55
N GLN A 148 -19.14 -7.09 -1.59
CA GLN A 148 -19.67 -8.01 -0.58
C GLN A 148 -20.45 -9.18 -1.20
N ALA A 149 -20.97 -9.03 -2.42
CA ALA A 149 -21.68 -10.09 -3.14
C ALA A 149 -20.75 -11.15 -3.73
N THR A 150 -19.48 -10.82 -3.98
CA THR A 150 -18.54 -11.70 -4.68
C THR A 150 -17.66 -12.45 -3.66
N LYS A 151 -17.95 -13.73 -3.42
CA LYS A 151 -17.20 -14.58 -2.47
C LYS A 151 -15.70 -14.73 -2.81
N GLN A 152 -15.29 -14.41 -4.03
CA GLN A 152 -13.98 -14.77 -4.57
C GLN A 152 -12.85 -13.74 -4.34
N ASN A 153 -13.11 -12.55 -3.77
CA ASN A 153 -12.11 -11.48 -3.67
C ASN A 153 -12.06 -10.81 -2.28
N LYS A 154 -12.03 -11.59 -1.19
CA LYS A 154 -11.86 -11.00 0.15
C LYS A 154 -10.38 -10.84 0.48
N SER A 155 -9.86 -9.64 0.25
CA SER A 155 -8.58 -9.21 0.80
C SER A 155 -8.59 -9.34 2.33
N THR A 156 -7.60 -10.06 2.87
CA THR A 156 -7.23 -10.07 4.27
C THR A 156 -6.93 -8.65 4.77
N MET A 157 -6.95 -8.44 6.09
CA MET A 157 -6.64 -7.11 6.63
C MET A 157 -5.22 -6.65 6.28
N ARG A 158 -4.27 -7.59 6.21
CA ARG A 158 -2.89 -7.29 5.81
C ARG A 158 -2.82 -6.76 4.37
N GLU A 159 -3.51 -7.41 3.44
CA GLU A 159 -3.58 -6.97 2.04
C GLU A 159 -4.29 -5.62 1.92
N ARG A 160 -5.38 -5.41 2.67
CA ARG A 160 -6.09 -4.12 2.71
C ARG A 160 -5.22 -2.99 3.24
N THR A 161 -4.39 -3.25 4.24
CA THR A 161 -3.39 -2.28 4.71
C THR A 161 -2.36 -1.97 3.63
N ALA A 162 -1.85 -2.99 2.93
CA ALA A 162 -0.88 -2.76 1.85
C ALA A 162 -1.48 -1.93 0.69
N LEU A 163 -2.72 -2.22 0.29
CA LEU A 163 -3.43 -1.43 -0.72
C LEU A 163 -3.62 0.03 -0.28
N LEU A 164 -4.01 0.24 0.98
CA LEU A 164 -4.17 1.57 1.56
C LEU A 164 -2.84 2.35 1.60
N MET A 165 -1.75 1.69 2.01
CA MET A 165 -0.41 2.30 2.00
C MET A 165 0.02 2.71 0.59
N PHE A 166 -0.22 1.85 -0.40
CA PHE A 166 0.08 2.18 -1.79
C PHE A 166 -0.74 3.37 -2.29
N LEU A 167 -2.04 3.42 -1.96
CA LEU A 167 -2.87 4.59 -2.26
C LEU A 167 -2.32 5.85 -1.60
N ASN A 168 -1.89 5.77 -0.34
CA ASN A 168 -1.29 6.90 0.36
C ASN A 168 -0.03 7.39 -0.38
N HIS A 169 0.84 6.49 -0.83
CA HIS A 169 1.99 6.84 -1.65
C HIS A 169 1.58 7.55 -2.95
N CYS A 170 0.52 7.10 -3.64
CA CYS A 170 0.02 7.80 -4.83
C CYS A 170 -0.43 9.25 -4.54
N PHE A 171 -1.13 9.48 -3.42
CA PHE A 171 -1.56 10.83 -3.03
C PHE A 171 -0.40 11.72 -2.61
N ASN A 172 0.58 11.16 -1.91
CA ASN A 172 1.81 11.86 -1.51
C ASN A 172 2.79 12.09 -2.67
N SER A 173 2.52 11.55 -3.85
CA SER A 173 3.33 11.74 -5.07
C SER A 173 2.57 12.41 -6.21
N MET A 174 1.67 13.35 -5.89
CA MET A 174 0.88 14.11 -6.89
C MET A 174 1.70 15.05 -7.79
N GLU A 175 2.99 15.24 -7.54
CA GLU A 175 3.95 15.86 -8.46
C GLU A 175 4.25 14.98 -9.67
N ILE A 176 4.12 13.66 -9.54
CA ILE A 176 4.26 12.70 -10.63
C ILE A 176 2.96 12.66 -11.44
N GLU A 177 3.08 12.76 -12.77
CA GLU A 177 1.92 12.86 -13.67
C GLU A 177 0.99 11.66 -13.59
N LEU A 178 1.54 10.44 -13.61
CA LEU A 178 0.79 9.19 -13.45
C LEU A 178 -0.08 9.20 -12.21
N CYS A 179 0.47 9.58 -11.06
CA CYS A 179 -0.24 9.64 -9.79
C CYS A 179 -1.29 10.75 -9.79
N ARG A 180 -0.92 11.95 -10.24
CA ARG A 180 -1.79 13.13 -10.26
C ARG A 180 -3.06 12.92 -11.07
N GLU A 181 -2.95 12.32 -12.25
CA GLU A 181 -4.09 12.10 -13.15
C GLU A 181 -5.15 11.18 -12.54
N GLN A 182 -4.71 10.17 -11.78
CA GLN A 182 -5.62 9.24 -11.12
C GLN A 182 -6.13 9.80 -9.78
N ALA A 183 -5.22 10.24 -8.90
CA ALA A 183 -5.54 10.69 -7.54
C ALA A 183 -6.46 11.92 -7.52
N LYS A 184 -6.20 12.92 -8.40
CA LYS A 184 -7.00 14.16 -8.46
C LYS A 184 -8.49 13.90 -8.70
N ARG A 185 -8.83 12.83 -9.42
CA ARG A 185 -10.24 12.49 -9.72
C ARG A 185 -11.01 12.16 -8.45
N LEU A 186 -10.35 11.55 -7.46
CA LEU A 186 -10.94 11.10 -6.20
C LEU A 186 -11.17 12.22 -5.17
N VAL A 187 -10.45 13.34 -5.31
CA VAL A 187 -10.48 14.49 -4.36
C VAL A 187 -10.87 15.83 -5.03
N SER A 188 -11.47 15.76 -6.23
CA SER A 188 -11.95 16.95 -6.94
C SER A 188 -13.35 17.37 -6.45
N LEU A 189 -13.81 18.58 -6.85
CA LEU A 189 -15.19 19.04 -6.60
C LEU A 189 -16.26 17.99 -7.01
N SER A 190 -15.96 17.13 -8.00
CA SER A 190 -16.89 16.09 -8.42
C SER A 190 -17.18 15.05 -7.32
N MET A 191 -16.33 14.91 -6.30
CA MET A 191 -16.59 14.00 -5.18
C MET A 191 -17.83 14.40 -4.38
N TRP A 192 -18.24 15.68 -4.40
CA TRP A 192 -19.45 16.16 -3.69
C TRP A 192 -20.78 15.58 -4.23
N HIS A 193 -20.74 14.68 -5.21
CA HIS A 193 -21.90 13.84 -5.53
C HIS A 193 -22.27 12.92 -4.35
N CYS A 194 -21.29 12.54 -3.53
CA CYS A 194 -21.49 11.69 -2.37
C CYS A 194 -22.11 12.41 -1.15
N LEU A 195 -22.01 13.75 -1.11
CA LEU A 195 -22.59 14.56 -0.04
C LEU A 195 -24.11 14.57 -0.09
N GLN A 196 -24.71 14.73 1.09
CA GLN A 196 -26.13 15.02 1.18
C GLN A 196 -26.49 16.29 0.39
N PRO A 197 -27.63 16.31 -0.35
CA PRO A 197 -27.99 17.45 -1.19
C PRO A 197 -28.03 18.80 -0.46
N ARG A 198 -28.47 18.81 0.81
CA ARG A 198 -28.53 20.02 1.65
C ARG A 198 -27.13 20.50 2.03
N ARG A 199 -26.25 19.60 2.48
CA ARG A 199 -24.86 19.93 2.82
C ARG A 199 -24.13 20.51 1.61
N ARG A 200 -24.20 19.82 0.46
CA ARG A 200 -23.60 20.31 -0.78
C ARG A 200 -24.12 21.70 -1.17
N GLU A 201 -25.42 21.93 -1.07
CA GLU A 201 -26.02 23.21 -1.45
C GLU A 201 -25.56 24.35 -0.53
N GLN A 202 -25.35 24.10 0.76
CA GLN A 202 -24.76 25.07 1.70
C GLN A 202 -23.36 25.49 1.22
N GLU A 203 -22.48 24.52 0.98
CA GLU A 203 -21.10 24.76 0.54
C GLU A 203 -21.03 25.52 -0.80
N LEU A 204 -21.92 25.17 -1.74
CA LEU A 204 -22.02 25.86 -3.03
C LEU A 204 -22.64 27.26 -2.94
N ARG A 205 -23.31 27.63 -1.85
CA ARG A 205 -23.79 29.02 -1.62
C ARG A 205 -22.66 29.90 -1.15
N GLU A 206 -21.79 29.37 -0.29
CA GLU A 206 -20.66 30.09 0.27
C GLU A 206 -19.63 30.47 -0.80
N VAL A 207 -19.46 29.64 -1.83
CA VAL A 207 -18.54 29.91 -2.94
C VAL A 207 -19.24 29.85 -4.31
N PRO A 208 -19.71 30.99 -4.86
CA PRO A 208 -20.44 31.06 -6.13
C PRO A 208 -19.69 30.49 -7.35
N GLU A 209 -18.36 30.56 -7.38
CA GLU A 209 -17.55 29.98 -8.46
C GLU A 209 -17.72 28.46 -8.53
N TRP A 210 -17.71 27.79 -7.38
CA TRP A 210 -17.92 26.34 -7.32
C TRP A 210 -19.31 25.95 -7.80
N ARG A 211 -20.33 26.75 -7.50
CA ARG A 211 -21.68 26.55 -8.05
C ARG A 211 -21.70 26.57 -9.57
N LYS A 212 -20.94 27.48 -10.20
CA LYS A 212 -20.83 27.53 -11.67
C LYS A 212 -20.16 26.26 -12.22
N TYR A 213 -19.09 25.79 -11.59
CA TYR A 213 -18.43 24.53 -11.97
C TYR A 213 -19.34 23.31 -11.76
N TRP A 214 -20.04 23.25 -10.62
CA TRP A 214 -20.98 22.19 -10.30
C TRP A 214 -22.10 22.07 -11.34
N LYS A 215 -22.71 23.20 -11.73
CA LYS A 215 -23.71 23.21 -12.82
C LYS A 215 -23.18 22.65 -14.13
N ARG A 216 -21.90 22.91 -14.47
CA ARG A 216 -21.25 22.33 -15.66
C ARG A 216 -21.05 20.82 -15.52
N LEU A 217 -20.63 20.35 -14.33
CA LEU A 217 -20.50 18.92 -14.04
C LEU A 217 -21.84 18.20 -14.23
N GLN A 218 -22.91 18.74 -13.65
CA GLN A 218 -24.26 18.20 -13.79
C GLN A 218 -24.74 18.16 -15.24
N LYS A 219 -24.43 19.20 -16.04
CA LYS A 219 -24.78 19.22 -17.47
C LYS A 219 -24.06 18.09 -18.23
N LYS A 220 -22.74 17.95 -18.03
CA LYS A 220 -21.95 16.89 -18.67
C LYS A 220 -22.45 15.49 -18.33
N GLU A 221 -22.88 15.29 -17.08
CA GLU A 221 -23.40 14.01 -16.63
C GLU A 221 -24.76 13.66 -17.23
N LYS A 222 -25.65 14.64 -17.39
CA LYS A 222 -26.93 14.44 -18.10
C LYS A 222 -26.73 14.05 -19.56
N GLU A 223 -25.69 14.58 -20.19
CA GLU A 223 -25.36 14.29 -21.60
C GLU A 223 -24.65 12.94 -21.77
N ASN A 224 -23.83 12.52 -20.79
CA ASN A 224 -23.03 11.31 -20.87
C ASN A 224 -22.78 10.72 -19.47
N ALA A 225 -23.76 10.00 -18.95
CA ALA A 225 -23.65 9.33 -17.67
C ALA A 225 -22.66 8.16 -17.75
N LYS A 226 -21.60 8.20 -16.93
CA LYS A 226 -20.58 7.15 -16.85
C LYS A 226 -20.59 6.54 -15.45
N PRO A 227 -21.13 5.32 -15.28
CA PRO A 227 -21.21 4.66 -13.97
C PRO A 227 -19.86 4.58 -13.24
N ASP A 228 -18.77 4.31 -13.97
CA ASP A 228 -17.42 4.22 -13.40
C ASP A 228 -16.97 5.53 -12.76
N VAL A 229 -17.29 6.66 -13.39
CA VAL A 229 -16.99 8.00 -12.85
C VAL A 229 -17.84 8.26 -11.61
N MET A 230 -19.10 7.82 -11.59
CA MET A 230 -19.96 7.94 -10.42
C MET A 230 -19.43 7.12 -9.24
N TRP A 231 -18.93 5.90 -9.51
CA TRP A 231 -18.28 5.06 -8.52
C TRP A 231 -17.05 5.74 -7.93
N GLU A 232 -16.17 6.31 -8.76
CA GLU A 232 -14.96 7.01 -8.29
C GLU A 232 -15.29 8.22 -7.40
N ARG A 233 -16.35 8.96 -7.73
CA ARG A 233 -16.80 10.11 -6.91
C ARG A 233 -17.26 9.69 -5.51
N HIS A 234 -17.69 8.44 -5.33
CA HIS A 234 -18.10 7.88 -4.04
C HIS A 234 -16.99 7.06 -3.38
N PHE A 235 -15.90 6.77 -4.07
CA PHE A 235 -14.84 5.88 -3.57
C PHE A 235 -14.34 6.31 -2.18
N MET A 236 -13.95 7.57 -2.00
CA MET A 236 -13.41 8.07 -0.74
C MET A 236 -14.42 7.99 0.40
N GLN A 237 -15.69 8.37 0.15
CA GLN A 237 -16.76 8.24 1.15
C GLN A 237 -16.99 6.78 1.52
N ASN A 238 -17.10 5.89 0.52
CA ASN A 238 -17.33 4.48 0.75
C ASN A 238 -16.16 3.83 1.51
N LEU A 239 -14.93 4.24 1.23
CA LEU A 239 -13.74 3.80 1.95
C LEU A 239 -13.76 4.24 3.42
N ILE A 240 -14.18 5.48 3.70
CA ILE A 240 -14.42 5.97 5.07
C ILE A 240 -15.53 5.16 5.77
N VAL A 241 -16.65 4.93 5.09
CA VAL A 241 -17.77 4.17 5.65
C VAL A 241 -17.36 2.72 5.96
N ASP A 242 -16.62 2.07 5.07
CA ASP A 242 -16.12 0.71 5.30
C ASP A 242 -15.13 0.65 6.48
N PHE A 243 -14.23 1.63 6.59
CA PHE A 243 -13.36 1.77 7.77
C PHE A 243 -14.16 1.94 9.06
N LEU A 244 -15.19 2.79 9.07
CA LEU A 244 -16.02 2.99 10.26
C LEU A 244 -16.76 1.71 10.65
N HIS A 245 -17.25 0.92 9.69
CA HIS A 245 -17.83 -0.40 9.99
C HIS A 245 -16.82 -1.38 10.60
N ILE A 246 -15.55 -1.35 10.16
CA ILE A 246 -14.48 -2.16 10.77
C ILE A 246 -14.24 -1.70 12.20
N LEU A 247 -14.09 -0.39 12.40
CA LEU A 247 -13.79 0.22 13.68
C LEU A 247 -14.88 -0.06 14.72
N GLU A 248 -16.15 0.02 14.33
CA GLU A 248 -17.30 -0.21 15.20
C GLU A 248 -17.52 -1.69 15.56
N ARG A 249 -16.93 -2.62 14.79
CA ARG A 249 -16.95 -4.06 15.09
C ARG A 249 -15.87 -4.49 16.07
N ILE A 250 -14.94 -3.61 16.43
CA ILE A 250 -13.89 -3.93 17.39
C ILE A 250 -14.52 -4.08 18.78
N PRO A 251 -14.34 -5.24 19.45
CA PRO A 251 -14.89 -5.44 20.79
C PRO A 251 -14.09 -4.63 21.83
N LEU A 252 -14.77 -4.18 22.88
CA LEU A 252 -14.13 -3.45 23.99
C LEU A 252 -13.12 -4.32 24.74
N GLU A 253 -13.43 -5.60 24.92
CA GLU A 253 -12.62 -6.58 25.64
C GLU A 253 -12.42 -7.85 24.80
N GLY A 254 -11.48 -8.72 25.19
CA GLY A 254 -11.18 -9.98 24.49
C GLY A 254 -10.11 -9.85 23.41
N GLU A 255 -9.89 -10.94 22.67
CA GLU A 255 -8.84 -11.01 21.64
C GLU A 255 -9.11 -10.03 20.49
N LEU A 256 -8.07 -9.29 20.10
CA LEU A 256 -8.10 -8.36 18.99
C LEU A 256 -7.00 -8.71 17.99
N ASN A 257 -7.38 -8.85 16.72
CA ASN A 257 -6.43 -9.11 15.64
C ASN A 257 -5.55 -7.88 15.41
N SER A 258 -4.24 -8.02 15.58
CA SER A 258 -3.26 -6.94 15.38
C SER A 258 -3.29 -6.34 13.98
N ASN A 259 -3.67 -7.11 12.95
CA ASN A 259 -3.80 -6.59 11.59
C ASN A 259 -4.96 -5.60 11.46
N VAL A 260 -6.03 -5.75 12.27
CA VAL A 260 -7.15 -4.78 12.31
C VAL A 260 -6.68 -3.47 12.94
N VAL A 261 -5.97 -3.56 14.06
CA VAL A 261 -5.37 -2.37 14.72
C VAL A 261 -4.45 -1.64 13.75
N HIS A 262 -3.55 -2.37 13.09
CA HIS A 262 -2.61 -1.78 12.14
C HIS A 262 -3.31 -1.16 10.93
N TYR A 263 -4.36 -1.79 10.40
CA TYR A 263 -5.19 -1.20 9.36
C TYR A 263 -5.81 0.13 9.82
N CYS A 264 -6.39 0.17 11.02
CA CYS A 264 -7.01 1.38 11.57
C CYS A 264 -5.98 2.51 11.77
N GLU A 265 -4.79 2.21 12.26
CA GLU A 265 -3.69 3.18 12.39
C GLU A 265 -3.30 3.76 11.03
N ARG A 266 -3.09 2.90 10.03
CA ARG A 266 -2.71 3.31 8.68
C ARG A 266 -3.82 4.07 7.98
N PHE A 267 -5.08 3.78 8.32
CA PHE A 267 -6.23 4.53 7.84
C PHE A 267 -6.20 5.98 8.32
N LEU A 268 -6.01 6.21 9.61
CA LEU A 268 -5.90 7.59 10.12
C LEU A 268 -4.71 8.33 9.54
N GLU A 269 -3.57 7.66 9.38
CA GLU A 269 -2.39 8.25 8.71
C GLU A 269 -2.71 8.68 7.28
N PHE A 270 -3.43 7.86 6.52
CA PHE A 270 -3.90 8.23 5.18
C PHE A 270 -4.85 9.43 5.19
N ILE A 271 -5.77 9.52 6.17
CA ILE A 271 -6.66 10.68 6.31
C ILE A 271 -5.87 11.95 6.66
N ILE A 272 -4.91 11.85 7.58
CA ILE A 272 -4.05 12.96 7.99
C ILE A 272 -3.25 13.49 6.80
N ASP A 273 -2.61 12.61 6.03
CA ASP A 273 -1.84 12.99 4.84
C ASP A 273 -2.70 13.72 3.79
N LEU A 274 -3.94 13.24 3.58
CA LEU A 274 -4.90 13.90 2.69
C LEU A 274 -5.33 15.29 3.18
N GLU A 275 -5.48 15.49 4.49
CA GLU A 275 -5.87 16.77 5.08
C GLU A 275 -4.68 17.74 5.25
N ALA A 276 -3.45 17.24 5.23
CA ALA A 276 -2.22 18.02 5.32
C ALA A 276 -1.86 18.73 4.00
N LEU A 277 -2.30 18.19 2.86
CA LEU A 277 -2.00 18.74 1.54
C LEU A 277 -3.18 19.56 0.98
N LEU A 278 -2.95 20.82 0.60
CA LEU A 278 -4.01 21.70 0.07
C LEU A 278 -4.74 21.14 -1.18
N PRO A 279 -4.06 20.52 -2.18
CA PRO A 279 -4.71 19.99 -3.37
C PRO A 279 -5.73 18.87 -3.09
N THR A 280 -5.55 18.12 -2.00
CA THR A 280 -6.41 17.01 -1.57
C THR A 280 -7.46 17.48 -0.58
N ARG A 281 -7.07 18.29 0.42
CA ARG A 281 -7.93 18.79 1.50
C ARG A 281 -9.17 19.54 1.02
N ARG A 282 -9.02 20.41 0.01
CA ARG A 282 -10.02 21.44 -0.35
C ARG A 282 -11.46 20.94 -0.46
N PHE A 283 -11.68 19.82 -1.13
CA PHE A 283 -13.02 19.24 -1.32
C PHE A 283 -13.24 18.01 -0.43
N PHE A 284 -12.16 17.34 -0.04
CA PHE A 284 -12.18 16.16 0.80
C PHE A 284 -12.61 16.48 2.23
N ASN A 285 -12.14 17.59 2.80
CA ASN A 285 -12.46 18.01 4.18
C ASN A 285 -13.98 18.06 4.44
N THR A 286 -14.76 18.61 3.51
CA THR A 286 -16.23 18.63 3.61
C THR A 286 -16.84 17.23 3.67
N VAL A 287 -16.31 16.28 2.90
CA VAL A 287 -16.78 14.89 2.88
C VAL A 287 -16.38 14.17 4.16
N LEU A 288 -15.17 14.42 4.66
CA LEU A 288 -14.66 13.87 5.91
C LEU A 288 -15.55 14.30 7.10
N ASP A 289 -15.92 15.58 7.14
CA ASP A 289 -16.82 16.14 8.15
C ASP A 289 -18.25 15.55 8.06
N ASP A 290 -18.80 15.41 6.85
CA ASP A 290 -20.12 14.78 6.61
C ASP A 290 -20.16 13.31 7.04
N CYS A 291 -19.02 12.62 7.05
CA CYS A 291 -18.90 11.24 7.53
C CYS A 291 -18.76 11.14 9.07
N HIS A 292 -18.54 12.26 9.76
CA HIS A 292 -18.28 12.32 11.20
C HIS A 292 -17.13 11.41 11.66
N LEU A 293 -16.10 11.24 10.82
CA LEU A 293 -15.02 10.27 11.05
C LEU A 293 -14.30 10.51 12.38
N ILE A 294 -13.90 11.76 12.66
CA ILE A 294 -13.12 12.10 13.86
C ILE A 294 -13.91 11.76 15.13
N VAL A 295 -15.18 12.20 15.20
CA VAL A 295 -16.04 11.93 16.36
C VAL A 295 -16.24 10.43 16.56
N ARG A 296 -16.53 9.69 15.49
CA ARG A 296 -16.72 8.22 15.57
C ARG A 296 -15.41 7.50 15.93
N ALA A 297 -14.27 7.99 15.47
CA ALA A 297 -12.97 7.43 15.80
C ALA A 297 -12.63 7.59 17.28
N ILE A 298 -12.79 8.80 17.83
CA ILE A 298 -12.55 9.10 19.25
C ILE A 298 -13.50 8.30 20.17
N MET A 299 -14.75 8.11 19.73
CA MET A 299 -15.75 7.35 20.49
C MET A 299 -15.63 5.83 20.34
N SER A 300 -14.74 5.36 19.48
CA SER A 300 -14.60 3.92 19.21
C SER A 300 -14.03 3.15 20.40
N PRO A 301 -14.35 1.84 20.53
CA PRO A 301 -13.76 0.99 21.56
C PRO A 301 -12.23 0.94 21.49
N LEU A 302 -11.65 1.04 20.29
CA LEU A 302 -10.21 0.91 20.07
C LEU A 302 -9.39 1.95 20.87
N VAL A 303 -9.87 3.19 20.98
CA VAL A 303 -9.18 4.26 21.74
C VAL A 303 -9.06 3.94 23.24
N ARG A 304 -9.96 3.10 23.76
CA ARG A 304 -9.99 2.69 25.17
C ARG A 304 -9.13 1.46 25.46
N ARG A 305 -8.53 0.86 24.42
CA ARG A 305 -7.73 -0.35 24.51
C ARG A 305 -6.25 -0.05 24.53
N GLU A 306 -5.49 -0.91 25.22
CA GLU A 306 -4.02 -0.80 25.26
C GLU A 306 -3.39 -0.97 23.87
N GLU A 307 -3.96 -1.83 23.03
CA GLU A 307 -3.51 -2.03 21.65
C GLU A 307 -3.77 -0.80 20.76
N GLY A 308 -4.75 0.04 21.11
CA GLY A 308 -5.16 1.20 20.33
C GLY A 308 -4.48 2.50 20.71
N LYS A 309 -3.40 2.50 21.50
CA LYS A 309 -2.73 3.73 21.95
C LYS A 309 -2.29 4.64 20.80
N LEU A 310 -1.64 4.08 19.77
CA LEU A 310 -1.20 4.85 18.60
C LEU A 310 -2.39 5.35 17.77
N PHE A 311 -3.43 4.53 17.63
CA PHE A 311 -4.68 4.95 16.99
C PHE A 311 -5.33 6.12 17.73
N GLY A 312 -5.37 6.07 19.07
CA GLY A 312 -5.86 7.15 19.92
C GLY A 312 -5.09 8.44 19.70
N GLN A 313 -3.75 8.40 19.73
CA GLN A 313 -2.90 9.58 19.47
C GLN A 313 -3.24 10.24 18.13
N ARG A 314 -3.31 9.45 17.06
CA ARG A 314 -3.65 9.94 15.70
C ARG A 314 -5.09 10.45 15.57
N SER A 315 -6.01 9.99 16.40
CA SER A 315 -7.42 10.43 16.36
C SER A 315 -7.60 11.84 16.93
N TYR A 316 -6.64 12.34 17.72
CA TYR A 316 -6.67 13.66 18.33
C TYR A 316 -5.85 14.71 17.56
N GLU A 317 -5.17 14.32 16.48
CA GLU A 317 -4.40 15.20 15.58
C GLU A 317 -5.29 15.74 14.44
#